data_AF-A0A7X0HNG8-F1
#
_entry.id   AF-A0A7X0HNG8-F1
#
_cell.length_a   1.000
_cell.length_b   1.000
_cell.length_c   1.000
_cell.angle_alpha   90.00
_cell.angle_beta   90.00
_cell.angle_gamma   90.00
#
_symmetry.space_group_name_H-M   'P 1'
#
loop_
_entity.id
_entity.type
_entity.pdbx_description
1 polymer ?
#
loop_
_entity_poly.entity_id
_entity_poly.type
_entity_poly.pdbx_seq_one_letter_code
_entity_poly.pdbx_strand_id
1 'polypeptide(L)'
;MDKGELNRRMTSVRMSHRQVQTLKRDLQSAERQRDRAVAALDEFAQANEEAKAEASRRTLARELGVTHPVIRTMIERAAKDTYPVDSTPLVPVLSAYQATQYVKSGAFGHVTGATVAMTETDILLESGRHPKAFADGTRVSAPNMLLRNAEGELLGVEECLAGYGGTGPSNSVRLLKELGWDGGIAREVMHYRFIEFDIERGVVRASEESLHHCGGNLEYTGGHLVARLRRGRPWAPVGQTPTVGDPLGLRTWVGEILSHPETYPWVEGPRVARVYLNRDTATGLQDRIRYRAGVRNSPYSVVIEQGELQLWCSAIYPSDWAELLSKEQLDVLASVDMYPADAEPRGWLDRFLPRRRERPDYIDISADGTSTLQREPDGSELDGETFV
;
A
#
# COMPACT_ATOMS: atom_id res chain seq x y z
N MET A 1 17.69 -44.76 3.56
CA MET A 1 17.21 -43.47 4.07
C MET A 1 15.71 -43.57 4.19
N ASP A 2 15.20 -43.52 5.41
CA ASP A 2 13.76 -43.63 5.69
C ASP A 2 13.02 -42.37 5.19
N LYS A 3 11.77 -42.53 4.75
CA LYS A 3 10.89 -41.45 4.30
C LYS A 3 10.73 -40.38 5.39
N GLY A 4 10.75 -40.77 6.67
CA GLY A 4 10.73 -39.84 7.81
C GLY A 4 12.02 -39.03 7.96
N GLU A 5 13.16 -39.57 7.56
CA GLU A 5 14.46 -38.88 7.59
C GLU A 5 14.58 -37.87 6.42
N LEU A 6 14.13 -38.27 5.23
CA LEU A 6 14.08 -37.38 4.06
C LEU A 6 13.17 -36.17 4.31
N ASN A 7 11.99 -36.38 4.89
CA ASN A 7 11.06 -35.29 5.23
C ASN A 7 11.68 -34.33 6.26
N ARG A 8 12.34 -34.84 7.31
CA ARG A 8 13.03 -34.00 8.30
C ARG A 8 14.14 -33.16 7.66
N ARG A 9 14.94 -33.74 6.77
CA ARG A 9 15.98 -33.01 6.04
C ARG A 9 15.40 -31.94 5.10
N MET A 10 14.34 -32.25 4.36
CA MET A 10 13.67 -31.26 3.50
C MET A 10 13.08 -30.09 4.30
N THR A 11 12.47 -30.36 5.46
CA THR A 11 11.97 -29.32 6.36
C THR A 11 13.12 -28.45 6.89
N SER A 12 14.22 -29.05 7.32
CA SER A 12 15.41 -28.31 7.77
C SER A 12 15.98 -27.39 6.68
N VAL A 13 16.03 -27.88 5.43
CA VAL A 13 16.52 -27.09 4.28
C VAL A 13 15.58 -25.92 3.98
N ARG A 14 14.25 -26.16 4.00
CA ARG A 14 13.25 -25.09 3.79
C ARG A 14 13.31 -24.03 4.90
N MET A 15 13.46 -24.44 6.15
CA MET A 15 13.64 -23.53 7.29
C MET A 15 14.91 -22.70 7.14
N SER A 16 16.03 -23.34 6.79
CA SER A 16 17.30 -22.64 6.53
C SER A 16 17.17 -21.65 5.36
N HIS A 17 16.48 -22.04 4.29
CA HIS A 17 16.23 -21.14 3.15
C HIS A 17 15.39 -19.93 3.56
N ARG A 18 14.31 -20.12 4.33
CA ARG A 18 13.49 -19.03 4.85
C ARG A 18 14.30 -18.11 5.76
N GLN A 19 15.09 -18.67 6.67
CA GLN A 19 15.97 -17.89 7.55
C GLN A 19 16.97 -17.07 6.73
N VAL A 20 17.57 -17.63 5.67
CA VAL A 20 18.45 -16.90 4.76
C VAL A 20 17.70 -15.78 4.03
N GLN A 21 16.44 -15.98 3.64
CA GLN A 21 15.63 -14.92 3.02
C GLN A 21 15.31 -13.81 4.01
N THR A 22 14.94 -14.14 5.25
CA THR A 22 14.73 -13.16 6.32
C THR A 22 16.00 -12.36 6.59
N LEU A 23 17.13 -13.04 6.81
CA LEU A 23 18.43 -12.38 7.01
C LEU A 23 18.84 -11.49 5.82
N LYS A 24 18.50 -11.89 4.59
CA LYS A 24 18.73 -11.03 3.41
C LYS A 24 17.86 -9.78 3.42
N ARG A 25 16.59 -9.87 3.83
CA ARG A 25 15.71 -8.71 3.97
C ARG A 25 16.21 -7.80 5.09
N ASP A 26 16.56 -8.37 6.24
CA ASP A 26 17.08 -7.63 7.39
C ASP A 26 18.39 -6.91 7.04
N LEU A 27 19.31 -7.60 6.34
CA LEU A 27 20.54 -7.00 5.85
C LEU A 27 20.26 -5.87 4.85
N GLN A 28 19.34 -6.06 3.91
CA GLN A 28 18.96 -5.01 2.96
C GLN A 28 18.32 -3.81 3.67
N SER A 29 17.51 -4.04 4.70
CA SER A 29 16.91 -2.98 5.50
C SER A 29 17.99 -2.20 6.26
N ALA A 30 18.90 -2.91 6.93
CA ALA A 30 20.03 -2.31 7.64
C ALA A 30 20.97 -1.52 6.69
N GLU A 31 21.21 -2.03 5.47
CA GLU A 31 21.97 -1.32 4.45
C GLU A 31 21.28 -0.02 4.01
N ARG A 32 19.95 -0.04 3.81
CA ARG A 32 19.18 1.18 3.50
C ARG A 32 19.21 2.16 4.65
N GLN A 33 19.02 1.68 5.89
CA GLN A 33 19.07 2.53 7.08
C GLN A 33 20.44 3.20 7.26
N ARG A 34 21.52 2.45 7.05
CA ARG A 34 22.89 2.99 7.04
C ARG A 34 23.05 4.06 5.96
N ASP A 35 22.61 3.76 4.74
CA ASP A 35 22.74 4.70 3.62
C ASP A 35 21.95 6.00 3.89
N ARG A 36 20.75 5.92 4.50
CA ARG A 36 19.96 7.07 4.94
C ARG A 36 20.64 7.87 6.04
N ALA A 37 21.19 7.21 7.06
CA ALA A 37 21.92 7.88 8.13
C ALA A 37 23.14 8.65 7.60
N VAL A 38 23.87 8.07 6.64
CA VAL A 38 24.97 8.74 5.95
C VAL A 38 24.49 9.95 5.16
N ALA A 39 23.35 9.87 4.47
CA ALA A 39 22.78 10.99 3.73
C ALA A 39 22.32 12.12 4.65
N ALA A 40 21.63 11.81 5.76
CA ALA A 40 21.19 12.81 6.74
C ALA A 40 22.37 13.53 7.40
N LEU A 41 23.46 12.82 7.70
CA LEU A 41 24.68 13.44 8.23
C LEU A 41 25.37 14.34 7.20
N ASP A 42 25.39 13.93 5.92
CA ASP A 42 25.92 14.77 4.83
C ASP A 42 25.11 16.04 4.62
N GLU A 43 23.78 15.95 4.68
CA GLU A 43 22.86 17.08 4.60
C GLU A 43 23.03 18.03 5.79
N PHE A 44 23.08 17.49 7.01
CA PHE A 44 23.35 18.26 8.22
C PHE A 44 24.70 19.00 8.15
N ALA A 45 25.75 18.34 7.63
CA ALA A 45 27.08 18.93 7.44
C ALA A 45 27.10 20.05 6.38
N GLN A 46 26.22 19.96 5.36
CA GLN A 46 26.08 21.00 4.34
C GLN A 46 25.32 22.22 4.88
N ALA A 47 24.31 22.00 5.73
CA ALA A 47 23.52 23.04 6.35
C ALA A 47 24.24 23.76 7.51
N ASN A 48 25.15 23.08 8.22
CA ASN A 48 25.82 23.61 9.42
C ASN A 48 27.34 23.71 9.23
N GLU A 49 27.85 24.94 9.12
CA GLU A 49 29.27 25.21 8.86
C GLU A 49 30.20 24.65 9.95
N GLU A 50 29.75 24.69 11.21
CA GLU A 50 30.47 24.17 12.37
C GLU A 50 30.55 22.63 12.37
N ALA A 51 29.55 21.95 11.82
CA ALA A 51 29.49 20.48 11.73
C ALA A 51 30.24 19.92 10.51
N LYS A 52 30.64 20.78 9.57
CA LYS A 52 31.21 20.39 8.28
C LYS A 52 32.53 19.61 8.38
N ALA A 53 33.32 19.86 9.42
CA ALA A 53 34.57 19.15 9.67
C ALA A 53 34.33 17.73 10.22
N GLU A 54 33.33 17.58 11.09
CA GLU A 54 33.02 16.33 11.80
C GLU A 54 32.14 15.40 10.96
N ALA A 55 31.18 15.95 10.21
CA ALA A 55 30.26 15.18 9.35
C ALA A 55 30.64 15.25 7.86
N SER A 56 31.88 15.62 7.52
CA SER A 56 32.35 15.62 6.13
C SER A 56 32.30 14.20 5.54
N ARG A 57 32.02 14.07 4.23
CA ARG A 57 32.04 12.77 3.52
C ARG A 57 33.34 11.98 3.72
N ARG A 58 34.47 12.67 3.89
CA ARG A 58 35.78 12.03 4.19
C ARG A 58 35.84 11.52 5.63
N THR A 59 35.25 12.24 6.57
CA THR A 59 35.16 11.85 7.97
C THR A 59 34.26 10.62 8.11
N LEU A 60 33.06 10.67 7.49
CA LEU A 60 32.12 9.54 7.42
C LEU A 60 32.76 8.29 6.77
N ALA A 61 33.51 8.47 5.68
CA ALA A 61 34.23 7.37 5.02
C ALA A 61 35.24 6.70 5.97
N ARG A 62 36.00 7.50 6.71
CA ARG A 62 37.00 7.02 7.68
C ARG A 62 36.35 6.28 8.86
N GLU A 63 35.25 6.82 9.40
CA GLU A 63 34.53 6.22 10.53
C GLU A 63 33.86 4.90 10.16
N LEU A 64 33.27 4.81 8.96
CA LEU A 64 32.63 3.60 8.46
C LEU A 64 33.61 2.59 7.86
N GLY A 65 34.90 2.92 7.77
CA GLY A 65 35.93 2.05 7.17
C GLY A 65 35.73 1.81 5.67
N VAL A 66 35.12 2.75 4.97
CA VAL A 66 34.83 2.66 3.52
C VAL A 66 35.53 3.76 2.73
N THR A 67 35.52 3.67 1.40
CA THR A 67 36.11 4.70 0.55
C THR A 67 35.13 5.84 0.29
N HIS A 68 35.65 7.03 -0.02
CA HIS A 68 34.82 8.20 -0.34
C HIS A 68 33.84 7.97 -1.52
N PRO A 69 34.20 7.26 -2.61
CA PRO A 69 33.23 6.88 -3.64
C PRO A 69 32.06 6.06 -3.10
N VAL A 70 32.30 5.18 -2.12
CA VAL A 70 31.24 4.39 -1.49
C VAL A 70 30.28 5.28 -0.71
N ILE A 71 30.76 6.25 0.06
CA ILE A 71 29.89 7.24 0.73
C ILE A 71 29.03 8.00 -0.28
N ARG A 72 29.63 8.45 -1.39
CA ARG A 72 28.87 9.09 -2.47
C ARG A 72 27.79 8.17 -3.03
N THR A 73 28.11 6.90 -3.29
CA THR A 73 27.11 5.92 -3.74
C THR A 73 26.04 5.67 -2.69
N MET A 74 26.37 5.65 -1.39
CA MET A 74 25.38 5.54 -0.30
C MET A 74 24.42 6.73 -0.31
N ILE A 75 24.92 7.95 -0.43
CA ILE A 75 24.10 9.18 -0.53
C ILE A 75 23.23 9.14 -1.78
N GLU A 76 23.80 8.77 -2.94
CA GLU A 76 23.03 8.65 -4.19
C GLU A 76 21.99 7.54 -4.13
N ARG A 77 22.24 6.44 -3.41
CA ARG A 77 21.27 5.36 -3.16
C ARG A 77 20.18 5.83 -2.22
N ALA A 78 20.52 6.53 -1.13
CA ALA A 78 19.56 7.10 -0.19
C ALA A 78 18.67 8.17 -0.85
N ALA A 79 19.24 9.04 -1.69
CA ALA A 79 18.50 10.03 -2.47
C ALA A 79 17.57 9.38 -3.53
N LYS A 80 17.87 8.15 -3.97
CA LYS A 80 16.97 7.33 -4.79
C LYS A 80 15.98 6.52 -3.95
N ASP A 81 16.27 6.33 -2.67
CA ASP A 81 15.45 5.64 -1.67
C ASP A 81 14.58 6.68 -0.93
N THR A 82 13.83 7.44 -1.72
CA THR A 82 13.05 8.64 -1.36
C THR A 82 11.88 8.44 -0.41
N TYR A 83 11.84 7.34 0.35
CA TYR A 83 10.73 7.05 1.25
C TYR A 83 11.25 6.71 2.65
N PRO A 84 11.13 7.63 3.61
CA PRO A 84 11.38 7.31 5.00
C PRO A 84 10.20 6.47 5.47
N VAL A 85 10.45 5.21 5.81
CA VAL A 85 9.48 4.43 6.58
C VAL A 85 10.27 3.65 7.62
N ASP A 86 9.89 3.86 8.87
CA ASP A 86 10.17 2.96 9.98
C ASP A 86 9.87 1.53 9.52
N SER A 87 10.91 0.72 9.33
CA SER A 87 10.79 -0.59 8.67
C SER A 87 10.23 -1.68 9.58
N THR A 88 9.72 -1.31 10.75
CA THR A 88 9.13 -2.27 11.68
C THR A 88 7.62 -2.24 11.46
N PRO A 89 7.03 -3.27 10.80
CA PRO A 89 5.58 -3.37 10.77
C PRO A 89 5.07 -3.36 12.21
N LEU A 90 4.08 -2.50 12.50
CA LEU A 90 3.54 -2.35 13.85
C LEU A 90 2.94 -3.66 14.37
N VAL A 91 2.61 -4.57 13.46
CA VAL A 91 2.18 -5.94 13.77
C VAL A 91 3.29 -6.92 13.39
N PRO A 92 3.96 -7.59 14.34
CA PRO A 92 4.91 -8.64 14.03
C PRO A 92 4.20 -9.81 13.35
N VAL A 93 4.85 -10.43 12.37
CA VAL A 93 4.28 -11.55 11.60
C VAL A 93 5.15 -12.80 11.77
N LEU A 94 4.53 -13.91 12.19
CA LEU A 94 5.19 -15.19 12.45
C LEU A 94 4.54 -16.31 11.64
N SER A 95 5.26 -17.40 11.39
CA SER A 95 4.61 -18.64 10.92
C SER A 95 3.71 -19.24 12.00
N ALA A 96 2.70 -20.03 11.63
CA ALA A 96 1.81 -20.71 12.57
C ALA A 96 2.56 -21.47 13.70
N TYR A 97 3.66 -22.15 13.37
CA TYR A 97 4.47 -22.86 14.37
C TYR A 97 5.15 -21.89 15.35
N GLN A 98 5.76 -20.82 14.84
CA GLN A 98 6.42 -19.80 15.67
C GLN A 98 5.41 -19.07 16.56
N ALA A 99 4.23 -18.75 16.03
CA ALA A 99 3.13 -18.17 16.80
C ALA A 99 2.72 -19.08 17.95
N THR A 100 2.53 -20.40 17.71
CA THR A 100 2.28 -21.37 18.79
C THR A 100 3.35 -21.32 19.89
N GLN A 101 4.64 -21.34 19.51
CA GLN A 101 5.73 -21.32 20.49
C GLN A 101 5.77 -20.00 21.27
N TYR A 102 5.57 -18.88 20.57
CA TYR A 102 5.59 -17.55 21.16
C TYR A 102 4.46 -17.37 22.18
N VAL A 103 3.23 -17.78 21.85
CA VAL A 103 2.11 -17.77 22.79
C VAL A 103 2.35 -18.72 23.97
N LYS A 104 2.79 -19.97 23.72
CA LYS A 104 3.04 -20.96 24.78
C LYS A 104 4.18 -20.57 25.72
N SER A 105 5.12 -19.75 25.27
CA SER A 105 6.17 -19.20 26.12
C SER A 105 5.66 -18.14 27.11
N GLY A 106 4.43 -17.64 26.93
CA GLY A 106 3.85 -16.55 27.71
C GLY A 106 4.24 -15.16 27.21
N ALA A 107 5.15 -15.05 26.24
CA ALA A 107 5.67 -13.76 25.76
C ALA A 107 4.63 -12.88 25.06
N PHE A 108 3.59 -13.47 24.45
CA PHE A 108 2.49 -12.72 23.84
C PHE A 108 1.35 -12.39 24.83
N GLY A 109 1.42 -12.87 26.08
CA GLY A 109 0.31 -12.78 27.01
C GLY A 109 -0.86 -13.72 26.68
N HIS A 110 -2.01 -13.45 27.29
CA HIS A 110 -3.20 -14.28 27.15
C HIS A 110 -3.95 -13.96 25.86
N VAL A 111 -4.09 -14.94 24.97
CA VAL A 111 -4.83 -14.78 23.71
C VAL A 111 -6.32 -14.73 23.99
N THR A 112 -6.98 -13.66 23.53
CA THR A 112 -8.42 -13.43 23.71
C THR A 112 -9.22 -13.56 22.42
N GLY A 113 -8.58 -13.38 21.26
CA GLY A 113 -9.29 -13.39 19.99
C GLY A 113 -8.40 -13.70 18.79
N ALA A 114 -9.06 -13.99 17.67
CA ALA A 114 -8.40 -14.20 16.39
C ALA A 114 -9.26 -13.67 15.24
N THR A 115 -8.66 -13.01 14.28
CA THR A 115 -9.30 -12.63 13.02
C THR A 115 -8.65 -13.43 11.91
N VAL A 116 -9.43 -14.12 11.09
CA VAL A 116 -8.92 -14.99 10.02
C VAL A 116 -9.66 -14.67 8.75
N ALA A 117 -8.92 -14.56 7.65
CA ALA A 117 -9.53 -14.32 6.36
C ALA A 117 -8.87 -15.11 5.23
N MET A 118 -9.59 -15.22 4.12
CA MET A 118 -9.16 -15.96 2.94
C MET A 118 -8.04 -15.23 2.19
N THR A 119 -8.04 -13.89 2.20
CA THR A 119 -7.01 -13.06 1.54
C THR A 119 -6.43 -12.00 2.48
N GLU A 120 -5.23 -11.51 2.18
CA GLU A 120 -4.56 -10.44 2.94
C GLU A 120 -5.41 -9.16 2.95
N THR A 121 -6.05 -8.85 1.82
CA THR A 121 -6.91 -7.67 1.67
C THR A 121 -8.14 -7.73 2.57
N ASP A 122 -8.70 -8.92 2.82
CA ASP A 122 -9.82 -9.06 3.75
C ASP A 122 -9.38 -8.64 5.16
N ILE A 123 -8.20 -9.08 5.62
CA ILE A 123 -7.67 -8.62 6.91
C ILE A 123 -7.45 -7.12 6.90
N LEU A 124 -6.89 -6.57 5.83
CA LEU A 124 -6.64 -5.14 5.72
C LEU A 124 -7.92 -4.30 5.88
N LEU A 125 -9.00 -4.67 5.18
CA LEU A 125 -10.25 -3.92 5.21
C LEU A 125 -11.09 -4.23 6.44
N GLU A 126 -11.22 -5.51 6.80
CA GLU A 126 -12.14 -5.94 7.85
C GLU A 126 -11.57 -5.77 9.26
N SER A 127 -10.24 -5.69 9.42
CA SER A 127 -9.65 -5.48 10.75
C SER A 127 -9.83 -4.06 11.29
N GLY A 128 -10.25 -3.11 10.44
CA GLY A 128 -10.32 -1.69 10.78
C GLY A 128 -8.96 -1.06 11.13
N ARG A 129 -7.85 -1.75 10.84
CA ARG A 129 -6.51 -1.25 11.15
C ARG A 129 -6.00 -0.38 10.03
N HIS A 130 -5.21 0.63 10.43
CA HIS A 130 -4.49 1.45 9.48
C HIS A 130 -3.54 0.60 8.63
N PRO A 131 -3.56 0.68 7.30
CA PRO A 131 -2.70 -0.14 6.43
C PRO A 131 -1.20 -0.06 6.73
N LYS A 132 -0.74 1.09 7.24
CA LYS A 132 0.65 1.29 7.73
C LYS A 132 1.06 0.25 8.78
N ALA A 133 0.12 -0.32 9.54
CA ALA A 133 0.40 -1.37 10.51
C ALA A 133 0.95 -2.66 9.86
N PHE A 134 0.68 -2.84 8.57
CA PHE A 134 1.12 -3.99 7.75
C PHE A 134 2.12 -3.58 6.65
N ALA A 135 2.64 -2.35 6.71
CA ALA A 135 3.56 -1.86 5.70
C ALA A 135 5.01 -2.23 6.04
N ASP A 136 5.77 -2.73 5.07
CA ASP A 136 7.22 -3.00 5.18
C ASP A 136 8.08 -1.84 4.64
N GLY A 137 7.46 -0.68 4.44
CA GLY A 137 8.04 0.49 3.81
C GLY A 137 8.02 0.50 2.28
N THR A 138 7.67 -0.62 1.63
CA THR A 138 7.51 -0.69 0.17
C THR A 138 6.16 -1.26 -0.27
N ARG A 139 5.55 -2.09 0.57
CA ARG A 139 4.28 -2.77 0.31
C ARG A 139 3.47 -2.90 1.58
N VAL A 140 2.16 -2.92 1.42
CA VAL A 140 1.23 -3.39 2.46
C VAL A 140 1.05 -4.88 2.25
N SER A 141 1.40 -5.69 3.24
CA SER A 141 1.17 -7.15 3.22
C SER A 141 0.65 -7.58 4.58
N ALA A 142 -0.67 -7.68 4.66
CA ALA A 142 -1.34 -8.16 5.86
C ALA A 142 -1.25 -9.69 5.92
N PRO A 143 -1.06 -10.29 7.11
CA PRO A 143 -1.17 -11.74 7.26
C PRO A 143 -2.62 -12.18 7.00
N ASN A 144 -2.86 -13.47 6.74
CA ASN A 144 -4.21 -14.01 6.62
C ASN A 144 -4.89 -14.27 7.99
N MET A 145 -4.13 -14.22 9.07
CA MET A 145 -4.64 -14.33 10.44
C MET A 145 -3.97 -13.30 11.35
N LEU A 146 -4.77 -12.70 12.23
CA LEU A 146 -4.33 -11.88 13.36
C LEU A 146 -4.76 -12.55 14.66
N LEU A 147 -3.87 -12.65 15.63
CA LEU A 147 -4.19 -12.97 17.01
C LEU A 147 -4.23 -11.69 17.83
N ARG A 148 -5.11 -11.65 18.83
CA ARG A 148 -5.26 -10.53 19.76
C ARG A 148 -5.10 -11.04 21.18
N ASN A 149 -4.30 -10.34 22.00
CA ASN A 149 -4.18 -10.63 23.43
C ASN A 149 -5.12 -9.78 24.30
N ALA A 150 -5.10 -9.99 25.61
CA ALA A 150 -5.93 -9.27 26.58
C ALA A 150 -5.61 -7.77 26.65
N GLU A 151 -4.37 -7.40 26.33
CA GLU A 151 -3.87 -6.03 26.27
C GLU A 151 -4.23 -5.33 24.95
N GLY A 152 -4.78 -6.06 23.98
CA GLY A 152 -5.17 -5.55 22.66
C GLY A 152 -4.02 -5.51 21.64
N GLU A 153 -2.85 -6.05 21.98
CA GLU A 153 -1.73 -6.24 21.05
C GLU A 153 -2.09 -7.27 19.98
N LEU A 154 -1.47 -7.11 18.81
CA LEU A 154 -1.72 -7.95 17.65
C LEU A 154 -0.49 -8.74 17.25
N LEU A 155 -0.72 -9.97 16.82
CA LEU A 155 0.29 -10.84 16.21
C LEU A 155 -0.24 -11.38 14.88
N GLY A 156 0.48 -11.10 13.81
CA GLY A 156 0.22 -11.66 12.51
C GLY A 156 0.68 -13.11 12.39
N VAL A 157 -0.11 -13.93 11.71
CA VAL A 157 0.21 -15.34 11.47
C VAL A 157 0.11 -15.68 9.99
N GLU A 158 1.23 -16.12 9.41
CA GLU A 158 1.30 -16.62 8.04
C GLU A 158 0.79 -18.06 7.94
N GLU A 159 0.42 -18.45 6.71
CA GLU A 159 -0.02 -19.81 6.36
C GLU A 159 -1.32 -20.25 7.07
N CYS A 160 -2.09 -19.29 7.58
CA CYS A 160 -3.39 -19.48 8.25
C CYS A 160 -4.47 -18.68 7.52
N LEU A 161 -5.32 -19.36 6.74
CA LEU A 161 -6.39 -18.76 5.93
C LEU A 161 -7.78 -19.19 6.41
N ALA A 162 -8.81 -18.46 6.00
CA ALA A 162 -10.21 -18.86 6.10
C ALA A 162 -10.75 -19.37 4.76
N GLY A 163 -11.79 -20.21 4.82
CA GLY A 163 -12.47 -20.78 3.67
C GLY A 163 -11.64 -21.81 2.88
N TYR A 164 -12.26 -22.39 1.86
CA TYR A 164 -11.62 -23.34 0.95
C TYR A 164 -11.13 -22.66 -0.34
N GLY A 165 -9.89 -22.17 -0.32
CA GLY A 165 -9.22 -21.52 -1.47
C GLY A 165 -8.10 -22.31 -2.13
N GLY A 166 -7.97 -23.62 -1.84
CA GLY A 166 -6.84 -24.43 -2.29
C GLY A 166 -6.47 -25.49 -1.24
N THR A 167 -5.37 -25.28 -0.52
CA THR A 167 -4.88 -26.22 0.53
C THR A 167 -5.79 -26.31 1.76
N GLY A 168 -6.81 -25.45 1.85
CA GLY A 168 -7.81 -25.42 2.92
C GLY A 168 -7.26 -24.85 4.23
N PRO A 169 -8.13 -24.52 5.20
CA PRO A 169 -7.74 -23.78 6.40
C PRO A 169 -7.25 -24.72 7.52
N SER A 170 -6.67 -25.88 7.17
CA SER A 170 -6.26 -26.89 8.16
C SER A 170 -5.21 -26.36 9.14
N ASN A 171 -4.31 -25.50 8.68
CA ASN A 171 -3.35 -24.82 9.54
C ASN A 171 -4.04 -23.90 10.55
N SER A 172 -5.03 -23.12 10.13
CA SER A 172 -5.83 -22.24 10.99
C SER A 172 -6.55 -23.04 12.06
N VAL A 173 -7.24 -24.12 11.67
CA VAL A 173 -7.95 -25.01 12.59
C VAL A 173 -6.99 -25.64 13.61
N ARG A 174 -5.82 -26.10 13.17
CA ARG A 174 -4.81 -26.68 14.06
C ARG A 174 -4.30 -25.63 15.05
N LEU A 175 -3.93 -24.45 14.56
CA LEU A 175 -3.41 -23.38 15.42
C LEU A 175 -4.44 -22.94 16.46
N LEU A 176 -5.68 -22.64 16.04
CA LEU A 176 -6.75 -22.25 16.97
C LEU A 176 -6.97 -23.30 18.07
N LYS A 177 -7.00 -24.59 17.73
CA LYS A 177 -7.09 -25.68 18.72
C LYS A 177 -5.89 -25.72 19.67
N GLU A 178 -4.67 -25.55 19.14
CA GLU A 178 -3.45 -25.53 19.95
C GLU A 178 -3.39 -24.34 20.91
N LEU A 179 -4.08 -23.24 20.58
CA LEU A 179 -4.19 -22.04 21.38
C LEU A 179 -5.40 -22.04 22.34
N GLY A 180 -6.22 -23.09 22.32
CA GLY A 180 -7.27 -23.32 23.32
C GLY A 180 -8.71 -23.11 22.84
N TRP A 181 -8.94 -22.80 21.56
CA TRP A 181 -10.30 -22.76 21.03
C TRP A 181 -10.93 -24.16 20.98
N ASP A 182 -12.23 -24.23 21.26
CA ASP A 182 -13.01 -25.45 21.07
C ASP A 182 -12.90 -25.96 19.63
N GLY A 183 -12.86 -27.28 19.48
CA GLY A 183 -12.62 -27.90 18.19
C GLY A 183 -13.77 -27.79 17.20
N GLY A 184 -15.00 -27.53 17.65
CA GLY A 184 -16.14 -27.14 16.83
C GLY A 184 -15.97 -25.70 16.35
N ILE A 185 -15.77 -24.76 17.28
CA ILE A 185 -15.58 -23.33 16.97
C ILE A 185 -14.41 -23.11 16.01
N ALA A 186 -13.26 -23.76 16.25
CA ALA A 186 -12.09 -23.64 15.37
C ALA A 186 -12.35 -24.12 13.93
N ARG A 187 -13.36 -24.98 13.69
CA ARG A 187 -13.73 -25.45 12.35
C ARG A 187 -14.61 -24.46 11.60
N GLU A 188 -15.23 -23.48 12.26
CA GLU A 188 -16.04 -22.45 11.61
C GLU A 188 -15.25 -21.67 10.55
N VAL A 189 -13.92 -21.55 10.74
CA VAL A 189 -13.00 -20.96 9.75
C VAL A 189 -13.06 -21.63 8.37
N MET A 190 -13.63 -22.83 8.26
CA MET A 190 -13.85 -23.55 7.00
C MET A 190 -15.02 -23.00 6.17
N HIS A 191 -16.00 -22.38 6.82
CA HIS A 191 -17.28 -22.04 6.22
C HIS A 191 -17.33 -20.59 5.71
N TYR A 192 -16.44 -19.73 6.20
CA TYR A 192 -16.46 -18.31 5.93
C TYR A 192 -15.21 -17.82 5.20
N ARG A 193 -15.34 -16.74 4.42
CA ARG A 193 -14.18 -16.02 3.85
C ARG A 193 -13.49 -15.15 4.88
N PHE A 194 -14.26 -14.59 5.80
CA PHE A 194 -13.79 -13.77 6.90
C PHE A 194 -14.46 -14.23 8.18
N ILE A 195 -13.69 -14.35 9.26
CA ILE A 195 -14.22 -14.70 10.56
C ILE A 195 -13.40 -14.06 11.68
N GLU A 196 -14.09 -13.55 12.69
CA GLU A 196 -13.54 -13.05 13.93
C GLU A 196 -14.03 -13.91 15.09
N PHE A 197 -13.07 -14.36 15.90
CA PHE A 197 -13.24 -15.18 17.06
C PHE A 197 -12.91 -14.40 18.32
N ASP A 198 -13.67 -14.71 19.36
CA ASP A 198 -13.32 -14.50 20.76
C ASP A 198 -13.18 -15.89 21.40
N ILE A 199 -12.16 -16.07 22.24
CA ILE A 199 -11.84 -17.38 22.80
C ILE A 199 -12.92 -17.90 23.75
N GLU A 200 -13.65 -17.00 24.42
CA GLU A 200 -14.70 -17.34 25.37
C GLU A 200 -16.09 -17.38 24.70
N ARG A 201 -16.35 -16.46 23.77
CA ARG A 201 -17.66 -16.29 23.12
C ARG A 201 -17.81 -17.07 21.81
N GLY A 202 -16.71 -17.55 21.23
CA GLY A 202 -16.70 -18.21 19.95
C GLY A 202 -16.74 -17.23 18.78
N VAL A 203 -17.62 -17.45 17.81
CA VAL A 203 -17.71 -16.60 16.60
C VAL A 203 -18.38 -15.27 16.95
N VAL A 204 -17.66 -14.18 16.75
CA VAL A 204 -18.15 -12.81 17.00
C VAL A 204 -18.71 -12.19 15.72
N ARG A 205 -18.00 -12.37 14.61
CA ARG A 205 -18.37 -11.86 13.30
C ARG A 205 -17.91 -12.83 12.23
N ALA A 206 -18.70 -13.05 11.20
CA ALA A 206 -18.31 -13.89 10.08
C ALA A 206 -18.97 -13.38 8.80
N SER A 207 -18.30 -13.58 7.67
CA SER A 207 -18.86 -13.30 6.35
C SER A 207 -18.48 -14.38 5.35
N GLU A 208 -19.48 -14.88 4.62
CA GLU A 208 -19.30 -15.73 3.44
C GLU A 208 -18.84 -14.90 2.23
N GLU A 209 -19.20 -13.61 2.20
CA GLU A 209 -18.87 -12.65 1.15
C GLU A 209 -18.08 -11.49 1.78
N SER A 210 -16.75 -11.48 1.66
CA SER A 210 -15.90 -10.40 2.16
C SER A 210 -15.41 -9.51 1.03
N LEU A 211 -15.01 -8.27 1.38
CA LEU A 211 -14.39 -7.31 0.47
C LEU A 211 -12.97 -7.76 0.06
N HIS A 212 -12.90 -8.77 -0.80
CA HIS A 212 -11.66 -9.53 -1.04
C HIS A 212 -10.65 -8.96 -2.02
N HIS A 213 -11.04 -8.00 -2.85
CA HIS A 213 -10.22 -7.63 -4.00
C HIS A 213 -10.25 -6.14 -4.23
N CYS A 214 -9.58 -5.33 -3.42
CA CYS A 214 -9.12 -4.02 -3.87
C CYS A 214 -8.40 -4.20 -5.22
N GLY A 215 -9.01 -3.75 -6.32
CA GLY A 215 -8.41 -3.87 -7.65
C GLY A 215 -7.07 -3.14 -7.67
N GLY A 216 -5.97 -3.88 -7.74
CA GLY A 216 -4.61 -3.34 -7.64
C GLY A 216 -4.03 -3.49 -6.23
N ASN A 217 -2.73 -3.76 -6.14
CA ASN A 217 -2.05 -3.84 -4.85
C ASN A 217 -2.11 -2.46 -4.17
N LEU A 218 -2.56 -2.40 -2.92
CA LEU A 218 -2.38 -1.21 -2.10
C LEU A 218 -0.88 -1.13 -1.74
N GLU A 219 -0.25 -0.03 -2.11
CA GLU A 219 1.16 0.24 -1.84
C GLU A 219 1.26 1.37 -0.82
N TYR A 220 2.28 1.33 0.05
CA TYR A 220 2.60 2.47 0.89
C TYR A 220 3.85 3.13 0.32
N THR A 221 3.68 4.31 -0.27
CA THR A 221 4.75 5.03 -0.99
C THR A 221 4.57 6.53 -0.77
N GLY A 222 5.64 7.23 -0.39
CA GLY A 222 5.56 8.68 -0.17
C GLY A 222 4.82 9.12 1.07
N GLY A 223 4.64 8.22 2.04
CA GLY A 223 3.73 8.48 3.16
C GLY A 223 2.25 8.33 2.78
N HIS A 224 1.95 8.00 1.52
CA HIS A 224 0.59 7.82 1.03
C HIS A 224 0.26 6.35 0.79
N LEU A 225 -1.02 6.01 0.97
CA LEU A 225 -1.60 4.75 0.55
C LEU A 225 -2.01 4.87 -0.91
N VAL A 226 -1.47 4.03 -1.79
CA VAL A 226 -1.67 4.15 -3.23
C VAL A 226 -2.32 2.89 -3.78
N ALA A 227 -3.51 3.03 -4.34
CA ALA A 227 -4.16 1.99 -5.14
C ALA A 227 -4.11 2.35 -6.62
N ARG A 228 -3.75 1.39 -7.47
CA ARG A 228 -3.51 1.61 -8.89
C ARG A 228 -4.57 0.93 -9.76
N LEU A 229 -5.45 1.74 -10.33
CA LEU A 229 -6.62 1.27 -11.08
C LEU A 229 -6.34 1.26 -12.58
N ARG A 230 -6.56 0.10 -13.22
CA ARG A 230 -6.33 -0.11 -14.65
C ARG A 230 -7.56 -0.66 -15.35
N ARG A 231 -7.78 -0.18 -16.58
CA ARG A 231 -8.83 -0.74 -17.45
C ARG A 231 -8.59 -2.23 -17.72
N GLY A 232 -9.69 -2.97 -17.80
CA GLY A 232 -9.69 -4.42 -18.05
C GLY A 232 -9.41 -5.29 -16.81
N ARG A 233 -9.18 -4.65 -15.65
CA ARG A 233 -9.18 -5.31 -14.34
C ARG A 233 -10.02 -4.48 -13.36
N PRO A 234 -11.32 -4.27 -13.66
CA PRO A 234 -12.18 -3.47 -12.79
C PRO A 234 -12.30 -4.14 -11.43
N TRP A 235 -12.40 -3.32 -10.39
CA TRP A 235 -12.79 -3.83 -9.09
C TRP A 235 -14.28 -4.25 -9.07
N ALA A 236 -14.57 -5.44 -8.55
CA ALA A 236 -15.89 -5.85 -8.07
C ALA A 236 -15.78 -6.72 -6.79
N PRO A 237 -16.72 -6.62 -5.83
CA PRO A 237 -16.84 -7.56 -4.71
C PRO A 237 -17.07 -9.01 -5.18
N VAL A 238 -16.84 -10.02 -4.31
CA VAL A 238 -17.08 -11.44 -4.68
C VAL A 238 -18.55 -11.57 -5.06
N GLY A 239 -18.85 -12.28 -6.13
CA GLY A 239 -20.24 -12.57 -6.50
C GLY A 239 -20.97 -11.39 -7.15
N GLN A 240 -20.34 -10.21 -7.24
CA GLN A 240 -20.90 -9.06 -7.93
C GLN A 240 -20.30 -8.90 -9.31
N THR A 241 -21.14 -8.58 -10.30
CA THR A 241 -20.65 -8.18 -11.63
C THR A 241 -20.15 -6.73 -11.57
N PRO A 242 -19.02 -6.41 -12.22
CA PRO A 242 -18.56 -5.03 -12.32
C PRO A 242 -19.68 -4.11 -12.81
N THR A 243 -19.83 -2.94 -12.17
CA THR A 243 -20.85 -1.98 -12.53
C THR A 243 -20.69 -1.55 -13.99
N VAL A 244 -21.78 -1.60 -14.75
CA VAL A 244 -21.78 -1.16 -16.15
C VAL A 244 -21.38 0.32 -16.20
N GLY A 245 -20.38 0.65 -17.02
CA GLY A 245 -19.84 2.00 -17.12
C GLY A 245 -18.75 2.34 -16.11
N ASP A 246 -18.28 1.38 -15.30
CA ASP A 246 -17.15 1.55 -14.38
C ASP A 246 -15.96 0.66 -14.78
N PRO A 247 -15.20 1.01 -15.84
CA PRO A 247 -14.13 0.17 -16.37
C PRO A 247 -12.92 0.05 -15.44
N LEU A 248 -12.87 0.82 -14.35
CA LEU A 248 -11.83 0.80 -13.33
C LEU A 248 -12.30 0.19 -11.99
N GLY A 249 -13.60 0.10 -11.75
CA GLY A 249 -14.18 -0.23 -10.44
C GLY A 249 -14.09 0.94 -9.45
N LEU A 250 -13.97 2.18 -9.95
CA LEU A 250 -13.79 3.39 -9.15
C LEU A 250 -15.05 3.78 -8.39
N ARG A 251 -16.25 3.56 -8.95
CA ARG A 251 -17.51 3.83 -8.24
C ARG A 251 -17.66 2.90 -7.04
N THR A 252 -17.24 1.66 -7.21
CA THR A 252 -17.18 0.72 -6.11
C THR A 252 -16.21 1.25 -5.04
N TRP A 253 -15.01 1.74 -5.40
CA TRP A 253 -14.03 2.35 -4.46
C TRP A 253 -14.66 3.50 -3.66
N VAL A 254 -15.43 4.33 -4.35
CA VAL A 254 -16.17 5.41 -3.71
C VAL A 254 -17.21 4.88 -2.74
N GLY A 255 -18.10 4.01 -3.22
CA GLY A 255 -19.25 3.53 -2.47
C GLY A 255 -18.87 2.70 -1.26
N GLU A 256 -17.87 1.84 -1.36
CA GLU A 256 -17.53 0.87 -0.31
C GLU A 256 -16.44 1.38 0.65
N ILE A 257 -15.49 2.19 0.17
CA ILE A 257 -14.32 2.61 0.96
C ILE A 257 -14.35 4.11 1.23
N LEU A 258 -14.30 4.95 0.18
CA LEU A 258 -14.13 6.40 0.36
C LEU A 258 -15.33 7.09 1.03
N SER A 259 -16.51 6.48 0.99
CA SER A 259 -17.74 7.02 1.60
C SER A 259 -17.98 6.53 3.04
N HIS A 260 -17.07 5.71 3.58
CA HIS A 260 -17.19 5.10 4.91
C HIS A 260 -16.00 5.44 5.82
N PRO A 261 -15.71 6.73 6.11
CA PRO A 261 -14.60 7.13 6.97
C PRO A 261 -14.71 6.59 8.40
N GLU A 262 -15.92 6.29 8.88
CA GLU A 262 -16.14 5.64 10.17
C GLU A 262 -15.60 4.20 10.22
N THR A 263 -15.54 3.54 9.06
CA THR A 263 -14.95 2.20 8.89
C THR A 263 -13.47 2.29 8.51
N TYR A 264 -13.11 3.28 7.71
CA TYR A 264 -11.76 3.51 7.19
C TYR A 264 -11.26 4.92 7.56
N PRO A 265 -10.78 5.17 8.79
CA PRO A 265 -10.40 6.52 9.21
C PRO A 265 -9.31 7.17 8.34
N TRP A 266 -8.51 6.36 7.65
CA TRP A 266 -7.45 6.82 6.75
C TRP A 266 -7.96 7.38 5.41
N VAL A 267 -9.27 7.36 5.14
CA VAL A 267 -9.88 8.10 4.03
C VAL A 267 -10.61 9.36 4.49
N GLU A 268 -10.52 9.71 5.77
CA GLU A 268 -11.12 10.94 6.28
C GLU A 268 -10.43 12.17 5.66
N GLY A 269 -11.23 13.10 5.16
CA GLY A 269 -10.75 14.34 4.57
C GLY A 269 -11.44 14.72 3.26
N PRO A 270 -11.15 15.92 2.74
CA PRO A 270 -11.70 16.36 1.47
C PRO A 270 -11.18 15.50 0.31
N ARG A 271 -12.03 15.32 -0.70
CA ARG A 271 -11.64 14.63 -1.93
C ARG A 271 -11.12 15.63 -2.96
N VAL A 272 -9.95 15.34 -3.52
CA VAL A 272 -9.29 16.16 -4.55
C VAL A 272 -8.89 15.25 -5.73
N ALA A 273 -9.11 15.71 -6.95
CA ALA A 273 -8.72 15.01 -8.16
C ALA A 273 -7.65 15.81 -8.90
N ARG A 274 -6.44 15.26 -8.94
CA ARG A 274 -5.34 15.79 -9.75
C ARG A 274 -5.36 15.16 -11.14
N VAL A 275 -5.52 16.00 -12.16
CA VAL A 275 -5.55 15.55 -13.56
C VAL A 275 -4.33 16.08 -14.29
N TYR A 276 -3.46 15.17 -14.68
CA TYR A 276 -2.27 15.51 -15.46
C TYR A 276 -2.65 15.77 -16.91
N LEU A 277 -2.21 16.91 -17.42
CA LEU A 277 -2.47 17.33 -18.80
C LEU A 277 -1.36 16.88 -19.75
N ASN A 278 -0.19 16.55 -19.20
CA ASN A 278 0.98 16.09 -19.94
C ASN A 278 1.42 14.68 -19.49
N ARG A 279 1.68 13.82 -20.48
CA ARG A 279 2.20 12.47 -20.29
C ARG A 279 3.55 12.47 -19.59
N ASP A 280 4.44 13.39 -19.95
CA ASP A 280 5.81 13.39 -19.42
C ASP A 280 5.79 13.74 -17.92
N THR A 281 4.96 14.69 -17.50
CA THR A 281 4.76 15.05 -16.09
C THR A 281 4.17 13.89 -15.30
N ALA A 282 3.11 13.25 -15.81
CA ALA A 282 2.55 12.07 -15.17
C ALA A 282 3.58 10.92 -15.07
N THR A 283 4.43 10.76 -16.09
CA THR A 283 5.45 9.71 -16.13
C THR A 283 6.64 10.04 -15.22
N GLY A 284 7.07 11.29 -15.12
CA GLY A 284 8.18 11.72 -14.25
C GLY A 284 7.92 11.51 -12.77
N LEU A 285 6.66 11.69 -12.33
CA LEU A 285 6.21 11.31 -10.99
C LEU A 285 6.05 9.78 -10.84
N GLN A 286 5.81 9.07 -11.95
CA GLN A 286 5.71 7.61 -12.01
C GLN A 286 7.06 6.88 -12.19
N ASP A 287 8.15 7.53 -12.60
CA ASP A 287 9.41 6.88 -13.03
C ASP A 287 10.23 6.26 -11.87
N ARG A 288 9.70 6.28 -10.64
CA ARG A 288 10.08 5.38 -9.54
C ARG A 288 9.46 3.97 -9.66
N ILE A 289 8.67 3.72 -10.71
CA ILE A 289 7.92 2.49 -10.95
C ILE A 289 8.54 1.77 -12.15
N ARG A 290 8.87 0.48 -12.00
CA ARG A 290 9.46 -0.34 -13.07
C ARG A 290 8.56 -0.40 -14.31
N TYR A 291 8.76 0.51 -15.26
CA TYR A 291 8.15 0.45 -16.58
C TYR A 291 8.68 -0.80 -17.32
N ARG A 292 7.80 -1.75 -17.64
CA ARG A 292 8.16 -2.83 -18.58
C ARG A 292 7.93 -2.31 -20.00
N ALA A 293 9.02 -2.13 -20.75
CA ALA A 293 8.95 -1.82 -22.17
C ALA A 293 8.06 -2.84 -22.91
N GLY A 294 7.16 -2.35 -23.76
CA GLY A 294 6.29 -3.18 -24.62
C GLY A 294 4.82 -3.30 -24.19
N VAL A 295 4.44 -2.86 -23.00
CA VAL A 295 3.01 -2.78 -22.62
C VAL A 295 2.50 -1.36 -22.91
N ARG A 296 1.55 -1.21 -23.84
CA ARG A 296 0.82 0.05 -24.12
C ARG A 296 -0.12 0.41 -22.95
N ASN A 297 0.41 0.58 -21.74
CA ASN A 297 -0.36 1.13 -20.64
C ASN A 297 -0.31 2.65 -20.73
N SER A 298 -1.47 3.30 -20.85
CA SER A 298 -1.57 4.74 -20.64
C SER A 298 -1.04 5.05 -19.23
N PRO A 299 -0.22 6.11 -19.03
CA PRO A 299 0.16 6.54 -17.69
C PRO A 299 -1.09 6.82 -16.85
N TYR A 300 -0.97 6.75 -15.52
CA TYR A 300 -2.03 7.24 -14.64
C TYR A 300 -2.15 8.75 -14.82
N SER A 301 -3.23 9.20 -15.47
CA SER A 301 -3.42 10.61 -15.84
C SER A 301 -4.40 11.32 -14.92
N VAL A 302 -5.05 10.59 -14.01
CA VAL A 302 -5.90 11.12 -12.94
C VAL A 302 -5.51 10.44 -11.63
N VAL A 303 -5.33 11.23 -10.58
CA VAL A 303 -5.11 10.77 -9.21
C VAL A 303 -6.22 11.34 -8.34
N ILE A 304 -6.97 10.48 -7.66
CA ILE A 304 -8.01 10.88 -6.70
C ILE A 304 -7.43 10.71 -5.30
N GLU A 305 -7.39 11.78 -4.53
CA GLU A 305 -6.83 11.84 -3.19
C GLU A 305 -7.95 12.08 -2.18
N GLN A 306 -7.97 11.31 -1.08
CA GLN A 306 -8.87 11.52 0.05
C GLN A 306 -8.23 10.94 1.32
N GLY A 307 -7.96 11.79 2.31
CA GLY A 307 -7.16 11.42 3.48
C GLY A 307 -5.75 10.97 3.08
N GLU A 308 -5.33 9.79 3.56
CA GLU A 308 -4.05 9.18 3.20
C GLU A 308 -4.10 8.37 1.89
N LEU A 309 -5.30 8.12 1.34
CA LEU A 309 -5.48 7.29 0.14
C LEU A 309 -5.37 8.09 -1.16
N GLN A 310 -4.66 7.52 -2.12
CA GLN A 310 -4.57 7.98 -3.50
C GLN A 310 -4.98 6.84 -4.46
N LEU A 311 -5.99 7.08 -5.29
CA LEU A 311 -6.41 6.20 -6.38
C LEU A 311 -5.82 6.71 -7.70
N TRP A 312 -4.82 5.99 -8.21
CA TRP A 312 -4.14 6.33 -9.45
C TRP A 312 -4.87 5.64 -10.61
N CYS A 313 -5.54 6.43 -11.44
CA CYS A 313 -6.46 5.95 -12.48
C CYS A 313 -5.85 6.06 -13.88
N SER A 314 -5.82 4.95 -14.61
CA SER A 314 -5.37 4.95 -16.00
C SER A 314 -6.47 5.53 -16.89
N ALA A 315 -6.20 6.66 -17.55
CA ALA A 315 -7.04 7.24 -18.58
C ALA A 315 -6.17 7.74 -19.75
N ILE A 316 -6.69 7.65 -20.96
CA ILE A 316 -6.00 8.12 -22.17
C ILE A 316 -5.99 9.66 -22.20
N TYR A 317 -4.92 10.25 -22.73
CA TYR A 317 -4.82 11.71 -22.97
C TYR A 317 -5.66 12.13 -24.18
N PRO A 318 -6.14 13.38 -24.25
CA PRO A 318 -6.93 13.85 -25.38
C PRO A 318 -6.14 13.69 -26.69
N SER A 319 -6.79 13.11 -27.70
CA SER A 319 -6.23 13.01 -29.06
C SER A 319 -6.46 14.30 -29.86
N ASP A 320 -7.54 15.03 -29.54
CA ASP A 320 -7.79 16.37 -30.06
C ASP A 320 -7.09 17.42 -29.18
N TRP A 321 -6.23 18.22 -29.80
CA TRP A 321 -5.49 19.29 -29.15
C TRP A 321 -6.40 20.44 -28.69
N ALA A 322 -7.63 20.51 -29.19
CA ALA A 322 -8.66 21.44 -28.75
C ALA A 322 -9.40 20.97 -27.49
N GLU A 323 -9.21 19.72 -27.06
CA GLU A 323 -9.74 19.21 -25.79
C GLU A 323 -8.77 19.53 -24.65
N LEU A 324 -9.33 19.89 -23.48
CA LEU A 324 -8.54 20.05 -22.26
C LEU A 324 -8.33 18.70 -21.59
N LEU A 325 -9.44 17.97 -21.39
CA LEU A 325 -9.49 16.64 -20.82
C LEU A 325 -10.05 15.67 -21.85
N SER A 326 -9.54 14.44 -21.86
CA SER A 326 -10.13 13.39 -22.69
C SER A 326 -11.48 12.94 -22.12
N LYS A 327 -12.29 12.30 -22.96
CA LYS A 327 -13.49 11.59 -22.51
C LYS A 327 -13.19 10.61 -21.37
N GLU A 328 -12.05 9.92 -21.42
CA GLU A 328 -11.71 8.94 -20.38
C GLU A 328 -11.36 9.60 -19.04
N GLN A 329 -10.70 10.76 -19.06
CA GLN A 329 -10.43 11.53 -17.84
C GLN A 329 -11.75 12.05 -17.26
N LEU A 330 -12.66 12.53 -18.11
CA LEU A 330 -14.01 12.95 -17.69
C LEU A 330 -14.84 11.80 -17.13
N ASP A 331 -14.76 10.59 -17.71
CA ASP A 331 -15.46 9.40 -17.20
C ASP A 331 -14.94 8.99 -15.81
N VAL A 332 -13.63 9.13 -15.56
CA VAL A 332 -13.01 8.88 -14.24
C VAL A 332 -13.53 9.90 -13.22
N LEU A 333 -13.49 11.19 -13.56
CA LEU A 333 -13.98 12.28 -12.70
C LEU A 333 -15.48 12.14 -12.38
N ALA A 334 -16.28 11.80 -13.39
CA ALA A 334 -17.72 11.56 -13.22
C ALA A 334 -18.01 10.33 -12.33
N SER A 335 -17.07 9.39 -12.19
CA SER A 335 -17.24 8.22 -11.32
C SER A 335 -16.98 8.52 -9.84
N VAL A 336 -16.47 9.70 -9.53
CA VAL A 336 -16.20 10.19 -8.15
C VAL A 336 -16.97 11.47 -7.83
N ASP A 337 -17.91 11.85 -8.69
CA ASP A 337 -18.72 13.08 -8.62
C ASP A 337 -17.90 14.38 -8.65
N MET A 338 -16.74 14.37 -9.34
CA MET A 338 -15.81 15.52 -9.41
C MET A 338 -15.75 16.12 -10.80
N TYR A 339 -16.90 16.52 -11.34
CA TYR A 339 -16.94 17.13 -12.66
C TYR A 339 -16.43 18.59 -12.60
N PRO A 340 -15.50 19.01 -13.49
CA PRO A 340 -15.06 20.41 -13.49
C PRO A 340 -16.23 21.31 -13.88
N ALA A 341 -16.49 22.37 -13.10
CA ALA A 341 -17.57 23.32 -13.41
C ALA A 341 -17.41 23.96 -14.81
N ASP A 342 -16.17 24.11 -15.28
CA ASP A 342 -15.82 24.75 -16.57
C ASP A 342 -15.73 23.76 -17.75
N ALA A 343 -16.20 22.52 -17.59
CA ALA A 343 -16.07 21.45 -18.58
C ALA A 343 -17.19 21.42 -19.64
N GLU A 344 -18.15 22.35 -19.60
CA GLU A 344 -19.16 22.47 -20.66
C GLU A 344 -18.53 22.64 -22.05
N PRO A 345 -19.20 22.16 -23.12
CA PRO A 345 -18.62 22.09 -24.46
C PRO A 345 -18.31 23.49 -24.98
N ARG A 346 -17.03 23.85 -24.90
CA ARG A 346 -16.50 25.11 -25.41
C ARG A 346 -16.75 25.22 -26.92
N GLY A 347 -17.13 26.42 -27.35
CA GLY A 347 -17.50 26.69 -28.74
C GLY A 347 -16.35 26.43 -29.72
N TRP A 348 -16.68 26.36 -31.02
CA TRP A 348 -15.70 26.11 -32.08
C TRP A 348 -14.50 27.08 -32.09
N LEU A 349 -14.69 28.30 -31.57
CA LEU A 349 -13.66 29.35 -31.46
C LEU A 349 -12.59 29.05 -30.40
N ASP A 350 -12.93 28.37 -29.31
CA ASP A 350 -11.99 28.01 -28.23
C ASP A 350 -11.01 26.89 -28.63
N ARG A 351 -11.27 26.28 -29.80
CA ARG A 351 -10.35 25.35 -30.47
C ARG A 351 -9.17 26.07 -31.11
N PHE A 352 -9.23 27.38 -31.32
CA PHE A 352 -8.16 28.13 -32.00
C PHE A 352 -7.17 28.83 -31.06
N LEU A 353 -7.37 28.74 -29.74
CA LEU A 353 -6.42 29.30 -28.77
C LEU A 353 -5.14 28.42 -28.69
N PRO A 354 -3.93 29.01 -28.72
CA PRO A 354 -2.65 28.29 -28.80
C PRO A 354 -2.31 27.60 -27.47
N ARG A 355 -2.92 26.44 -27.25
CA ARG A 355 -2.88 25.70 -25.99
C ARG A 355 -1.58 24.96 -25.67
N ARG A 356 -0.53 25.06 -26.49
CA ARG A 356 0.70 24.25 -26.30
C ARG A 356 1.80 24.91 -25.49
N ARG A 357 1.78 26.25 -25.32
CA ARG A 357 2.86 26.98 -24.63
C ARG A 357 2.55 27.41 -23.19
N GLU A 358 1.30 27.28 -22.74
CA GLU A 358 0.87 27.82 -21.44
C GLU A 358 -0.01 26.87 -20.61
N ARG A 359 -0.21 25.61 -21.04
CA ARG A 359 -0.94 24.65 -20.21
C ARG A 359 -0.12 24.32 -18.97
N PRO A 360 -0.72 24.35 -17.77
CA PRO A 360 -0.09 23.78 -16.59
C PRO A 360 0.11 22.29 -16.78
N ASP A 361 1.03 21.71 -16.01
CA ASP A 361 1.31 20.29 -16.03
C ASP A 361 0.15 19.44 -15.50
N TYR A 362 -0.61 19.98 -14.55
CA TYR A 362 -1.81 19.37 -13.99
C TYR A 362 -2.84 20.41 -13.57
N ILE A 363 -4.05 19.94 -13.28
CA ILE A 363 -5.12 20.71 -12.65
C ILE A 363 -5.63 19.95 -11.43
N ASP A 364 -5.94 20.65 -10.35
CA ASP A 364 -6.58 20.06 -9.18
C ASP A 364 -8.05 20.45 -9.19
N ILE A 365 -8.93 19.46 -9.06
CA ILE A 365 -10.38 19.62 -9.03
C ILE A 365 -10.85 19.19 -7.63
N SER A 366 -11.55 20.04 -6.90
CA SER A 366 -12.13 19.70 -5.60
C SER A 366 -13.52 19.06 -5.75
N ALA A 367 -14.04 18.49 -4.66
CA ALA A 367 -15.32 17.78 -4.64
C ALA A 367 -16.54 18.65 -5.05
N ASP A 368 -16.44 19.97 -4.91
CA ASP A 368 -17.44 20.95 -5.37
C ASP A 368 -17.34 21.28 -6.87
N GLY A 369 -16.41 20.65 -7.59
CA GLY A 369 -16.16 20.88 -9.00
C GLY A 369 -15.32 22.13 -9.30
N THR A 370 -14.84 22.84 -8.27
CA THR A 370 -13.92 23.97 -8.44
C THR A 370 -12.57 23.46 -8.95
N SER A 371 -12.12 23.97 -10.10
CA SER A 371 -10.81 23.60 -10.66
C SER A 371 -9.80 24.72 -10.46
N THR A 372 -8.66 24.40 -9.84
CA THR A 372 -7.52 25.30 -9.73
C THR A 372 -6.42 24.88 -10.71
N LEU A 373 -5.99 25.82 -11.54
CA LEU A 373 -4.87 25.62 -12.48
C LEU A 373 -3.57 25.82 -11.70
N GLN A 374 -2.81 24.76 -11.47
CA GLN A 374 -1.52 24.81 -10.77
C GLN A 374 -0.37 24.70 -11.78
N ARG A 375 0.55 25.66 -11.78
CA ARG A 375 1.85 25.50 -12.45
C ARG A 375 2.80 24.82 -11.46
N GLU A 376 3.75 24.00 -11.91
CA GLU A 376 4.73 23.36 -11.01
C GLU A 376 5.22 24.35 -9.93
N PRO A 377 5.28 23.95 -8.65
CA PRO A 377 6.06 24.71 -7.69
C PRO A 377 7.52 24.62 -8.14
N ASP A 378 8.21 25.76 -8.12
CA ASP A 378 9.58 25.96 -8.57
C ASP A 378 10.56 25.17 -7.68
N GLY A 379 10.58 23.83 -7.79
CA GLY A 379 11.54 22.93 -7.15
C GLY A 379 11.66 22.96 -5.61
N SER A 380 10.95 23.84 -4.92
CA SER A 380 10.93 23.95 -3.47
C SER A 380 9.66 23.29 -2.93
N GLU A 381 9.87 22.15 -2.28
CA GLU A 381 9.09 21.65 -1.14
C GLU A 381 7.56 21.71 -1.28
N LEU A 382 6.96 20.56 -1.61
CA LEU A 382 5.74 20.12 -0.92
C LEU A 382 6.12 19.86 0.54
N ASP A 383 6.36 20.94 1.28
CA ASP A 383 6.46 20.86 2.72
C ASP A 383 5.11 20.45 3.28
N GLY A 384 5.16 19.44 4.12
CA GLY A 384 4.02 18.87 4.83
C GLY A 384 3.45 19.82 5.87
N GLU A 385 2.98 21.00 5.46
CA GLU A 385 2.12 21.84 6.27
C GLU A 385 0.68 21.72 5.76
N THR A 386 -0.06 20.84 6.44
CA THR A 386 -1.46 21.04 6.85
C THR A 386 -2.36 21.81 5.89
N PHE A 387 -3.17 21.08 5.12
CA PHE A 387 -4.48 21.61 4.70
C PHE A 387 -5.37 21.66 5.95
N VAL A 388 -5.67 22.88 6.41
CA VAL A 388 -6.71 23.17 7.42
C VAL A 388 -8.08 23.10 6.78
#